data_AF-A0A5N7Z8C6-F1
#
_entry.id   AF-A0A5N7Z8C6-F1
#
_cell.length_a   1.000
_cell.length_b   1.000
_cell.length_c   1.000
_cell.angle_alpha   90.00
_cell.angle_beta   90.00
_cell.angle_gamma   90.00
#
_symmetry.space_group_name_H-M   'P 1'
#
loop_
_entity.id
_entity.type
_entity.pdbx_description
1 polymer ?
#
loop_
_entity_poly.entity_id
_entity_poly.type
_entity_poly.pdbx_seq_one_letter_code
_entity_poly.pdbx_strand_id
1 'polypeptide(L)'
;MPRELQIQVAPDVAANQELLQQHIARLVQSNVSDIQHVSILKRSIDARQRSVKINLKVAVYFTDEKFTEIKIDLPDYKNVTNTQEVIVIGAGPAGLFAALQLIELGLCPVLIERGKDVRGRRRDLKAINRDHVVDEDSNYCFGEGGAGTYSDGKLY
;
A
#
# COMPACT_ATOMS: atom_id res chain seq x y z
N MET A 1 12.09 -24.27 2.98
CA MET A 1 12.03 -22.86 2.54
C MET A 1 11.01 -22.80 1.41
N PRO A 2 10.08 -21.83 1.42
CA PRO A 2 8.99 -21.84 0.46
C PRO A 2 9.53 -21.86 -0.97
N ARG A 3 8.89 -22.66 -1.82
CA ARG A 3 9.24 -22.73 -3.23
C ARG A 3 8.60 -21.54 -3.95
N GLU A 4 9.43 -20.63 -4.45
CA GLU A 4 8.96 -19.52 -5.28
C GLU A 4 8.70 -19.97 -6.72
N LEU A 5 7.55 -19.61 -7.26
CA LEU A 5 7.15 -19.90 -8.64
C LEU A 5 6.64 -18.63 -9.32
N GLN A 6 6.95 -18.51 -10.62
CA GLN A 6 6.32 -17.55 -11.50
C GLN A 6 5.34 -18.30 -12.41
N ILE A 7 4.07 -17.94 -12.34
CA ILE A 7 3.00 -18.60 -13.10
C ILE A 7 2.16 -17.57 -13.84
N GLN A 8 1.60 -17.98 -14.97
CA GLN A 8 0.65 -17.21 -15.74
C GLN A 8 -0.65 -17.98 -15.84
N VAL A 9 -1.73 -17.44 -15.28
CA VAL A 9 -3.02 -18.12 -15.17
C VAL A 9 -4.16 -17.26 -15.69
N ALA A 10 -5.32 -17.87 -15.91
CA ALA A 10 -6.54 -17.14 -16.24
C ALA A 10 -7.08 -16.39 -14.99
N PRO A 11 -7.87 -15.31 -15.16
CA PRO A 11 -8.33 -14.48 -14.05
C PRO A 11 -9.15 -15.21 -12.99
N ASP A 12 -9.94 -16.21 -13.40
CA ASP A 12 -10.72 -17.10 -12.53
C ASP A 12 -9.82 -17.96 -11.64
N VAL A 13 -8.76 -18.55 -12.21
CA VAL A 13 -7.76 -19.33 -11.46
C VAL A 13 -6.98 -18.43 -10.51
N ALA A 14 -6.64 -17.19 -10.91
CA ALA A 14 -5.95 -16.25 -10.02
C ALA A 14 -6.82 -15.74 -8.85
N ALA A 15 -8.14 -15.71 -9.03
CA ALA A 15 -9.08 -15.21 -8.03
C ALA A 15 -9.55 -16.30 -7.05
N ASN A 16 -9.50 -17.58 -7.44
CA ASN A 16 -9.95 -18.69 -6.62
C ASN A 16 -8.76 -19.50 -6.06
N GLN A 17 -8.62 -19.54 -4.74
CA GLN A 17 -7.52 -20.21 -4.06
C GLN A 17 -7.46 -21.72 -4.33
N GLU A 18 -8.61 -22.41 -4.43
CA GLU A 18 -8.65 -23.85 -4.73
C GLU A 18 -8.18 -24.13 -6.15
N LEU A 19 -8.66 -23.37 -7.13
CA LEU A 19 -8.21 -23.49 -8.53
C LEU A 19 -6.71 -23.19 -8.66
N LEU A 20 -6.23 -22.19 -7.92
CA LEU A 20 -4.81 -21.84 -7.88
C LEU A 20 -3.96 -22.96 -7.29
N GLN A 21 -4.38 -23.54 -6.16
CA GLN A 21 -3.69 -24.69 -5.56
C GLN A 21 -3.69 -25.90 -6.49
N GLN A 22 -4.81 -26.23 -7.13
CA GLN A 22 -4.88 -27.30 -8.13
C GLN A 22 -3.98 -27.04 -9.34
N HIS A 23 -3.85 -25.79 -9.77
CA HIS A 23 -2.96 -25.41 -10.87
C HIS A 23 -1.49 -25.57 -10.47
N ILE A 24 -1.13 -25.10 -9.27
CA ILE A 24 0.23 -25.21 -8.72
C ILE A 24 0.61 -26.68 -8.47
N ALA A 25 -0.28 -27.48 -7.87
CA ALA A 25 -0.06 -28.90 -7.61
C ALA A 25 0.28 -29.67 -8.90
N ARG A 26 -0.47 -29.40 -9.99
CA ARG A 26 -0.20 -29.95 -11.32
C ARG A 26 1.13 -29.50 -11.90
N LEU A 27 1.48 -28.22 -11.75
CA LEU A 27 2.74 -27.66 -12.25
C LEU A 27 3.96 -28.27 -11.53
N VAL A 28 3.84 -28.48 -10.22
CA VAL A 28 4.92 -29.00 -9.37
C VAL A 28 4.95 -30.54 -9.31
N GLN A 29 3.97 -31.22 -9.91
CA GLN A 29 3.80 -32.67 -9.86
C GLN A 29 3.68 -33.18 -8.41
N SER A 30 2.84 -32.50 -7.62
CA SER A 30 2.55 -32.82 -6.22
C SER A 30 1.05 -32.97 -6.01
N ASN A 31 0.61 -33.59 -4.91
CA ASN A 31 -0.81 -33.61 -4.58
C ASN A 31 -1.23 -32.28 -3.95
N VAL A 32 -2.49 -31.91 -4.11
CA VAL A 32 -3.04 -30.70 -3.48
C VAL A 32 -2.95 -30.80 -1.95
N SER A 33 -3.04 -32.01 -1.39
CA SER A 33 -2.86 -32.31 0.04
C SER A 33 -1.47 -31.98 0.57
N ASP A 34 -0.47 -31.91 -0.31
CA ASP A 34 0.92 -31.67 0.06
C ASP A 34 1.20 -30.16 0.15
N ILE A 35 0.27 -29.31 -0.33
CA ILE A 35 0.38 -27.85 -0.28
C ILE A 35 -0.34 -27.34 0.97
N GLN A 36 0.43 -26.84 1.93
CA GLN A 36 -0.09 -26.23 3.14
C GLN A 36 -0.60 -24.80 2.89
N HIS A 37 0.17 -23.98 2.18
CA HIS A 37 -0.17 -22.57 1.97
C HIS A 37 0.41 -22.02 0.65
N VAL A 38 -0.29 -21.07 0.04
CA VAL A 38 0.17 -20.33 -1.15
C VAL A 38 0.06 -18.85 -0.86
N SER A 39 1.20 -18.15 -0.82
CA SER A 39 1.25 -16.71 -0.65
C SER A 39 1.54 -16.03 -2.00
N ILE A 40 0.73 -15.04 -2.37
CA ILE A 40 0.95 -14.26 -3.59
C ILE A 40 1.90 -13.10 -3.24
N LEU A 41 3.13 -13.19 -3.73
CA LEU A 41 4.17 -12.18 -3.51
C LEU A 41 4.04 -10.99 -4.47
N LYS A 42 3.61 -11.25 -5.71
CA LYS A 42 3.40 -10.21 -6.73
C LYS A 42 2.26 -10.63 -7.64
N ARG A 43 1.45 -9.66 -8.06
CA ARG A 43 0.36 -9.83 -9.02
C ARG A 43 0.44 -8.75 -10.08
N SER A 44 0.37 -9.12 -11.35
CA SER A 44 0.19 -8.19 -12.46
C SER A 44 -0.76 -8.76 -13.50
N ILE A 45 -1.38 -7.87 -14.27
CA ILE A 45 -2.35 -8.22 -15.30
C ILE A 45 -1.69 -8.03 -16.67
N ASP A 46 -1.78 -9.03 -17.53
CA ASP A 46 -1.49 -8.91 -18.96
C ASP A 46 -2.81 -8.86 -19.73
N ALA A 47 -3.22 -7.66 -20.10
CA ALA A 47 -4.43 -7.39 -20.88
C ALA A 47 -4.12 -6.97 -22.33
N ARG A 48 -2.91 -7.26 -22.84
CA ARG A 48 -2.50 -6.88 -24.21
C ARG A 48 -3.14 -7.75 -25.29
N GLN A 49 -3.53 -8.97 -24.95
CA GLN A 49 -4.16 -9.93 -25.87
C GLN A 49 -5.65 -10.10 -25.54
N ARG A 50 -6.40 -10.70 -26.47
CA ARG A 50 -7.84 -10.99 -26.31
C ARG A 50 -8.14 -11.82 -25.06
N SER A 51 -7.27 -12.78 -24.74
CA SER A 51 -7.36 -13.52 -23.48
C SER A 51 -6.52 -12.83 -22.40
N VAL A 52 -7.19 -12.21 -21.43
CA VAL A 52 -6.53 -11.62 -20.26
C VAL A 52 -5.84 -12.72 -19.44
N LYS A 53 -4.60 -12.46 -19.04
CA LYS A 53 -3.82 -13.35 -18.17
C LYS A 53 -3.37 -12.59 -16.92
N ILE A 54 -3.17 -13.33 -15.83
CA ILE A 54 -2.62 -12.81 -14.59
C ILE A 54 -1.25 -13.45 -14.38
N ASN A 55 -0.22 -12.63 -14.24
CA ASN A 55 1.10 -13.08 -13.83
C ASN A 55 1.18 -13.03 -12.31
N LEU A 56 1.50 -14.16 -11.69
CA LEU A 56 1.66 -14.29 -10.26
C LEU A 56 3.09 -14.72 -9.95
N LYS A 57 3.71 -14.04 -8.98
CA LYS A 57 4.84 -14.60 -8.23
C LYS A 57 4.26 -15.16 -6.94
N VAL A 58 4.38 -16.46 -6.72
CA VAL A 58 3.83 -17.14 -5.55
C VAL A 58 4.93 -17.83 -4.74
N ALA A 59 4.79 -17.83 -3.41
CA ALA A 59 5.55 -18.66 -2.50
C ALA A 59 4.66 -19.83 -2.06
N VAL A 60 5.07 -21.05 -2.37
CA VAL A 60 4.34 -22.28 -2.04
C VAL A 60 5.01 -22.94 -0.85
N TYR A 61 4.22 -23.19 0.19
CA TYR A 61 4.63 -23.89 1.41
C TYR A 61 4.04 -25.29 1.38
N PHE A 62 4.90 -26.30 1.44
CA PHE A 62 4.48 -27.71 1.51
C PHE A 62 4.22 -28.14 2.95
N THR A 63 3.56 -29.28 3.17
CA THR A 63 3.17 -29.79 4.50
C THR A 63 4.34 -29.93 5.48
N ASP A 64 5.55 -30.17 4.96
CA ASP A 64 6.77 -30.30 5.74
C ASP A 64 7.38 -28.94 6.14
N GLU A 65 6.82 -27.84 5.63
CA GLU A 65 7.28 -26.48 5.84
C GLU A 65 6.33 -25.73 6.76
N LYS A 66 6.87 -24.89 7.64
CA LYS A 66 6.04 -24.03 8.48
C LYS A 66 5.75 -22.73 7.74
N PHE A 67 4.50 -22.52 7.34
CA PHE A 67 4.02 -21.18 7.04
C PHE A 67 3.92 -20.37 8.35
N THR A 68 4.71 -19.31 8.46
CA THR A 68 4.54 -18.31 9.52
C THR A 68 4.01 -17.05 8.86
N GLU A 69 2.80 -16.65 9.22
CA GLU A 69 2.24 -15.39 8.76
C GLU A 69 3.13 -14.26 9.26
N ILE A 70 3.69 -13.47 8.33
CA ILE A 70 4.45 -12.28 8.68
C ILE A 70 3.43 -11.26 9.18
N LYS A 71 3.25 -11.19 10.50
CA LYS A 71 2.53 -10.09 11.12
C LYS A 71 3.41 -8.85 11.00
N ILE A 72 2.84 -7.79 10.41
CA ILE A 72 3.48 -6.49 10.38
C ILE A 72 3.31 -5.91 11.79
N ASP A 73 4.37 -5.95 12.58
CA ASP A 73 4.41 -5.25 13.85
C ASP A 73 4.75 -3.78 13.60
N LEU A 74 3.96 -2.88 14.17
CA LEU A 74 4.29 -1.47 14.15
C LEU A 74 5.51 -1.21 15.05
N PRO A 75 6.42 -0.31 14.65
CA PRO A 75 7.51 0.07 15.52
C PRO A 75 6.98 0.73 16.80
N ASP A 76 7.76 0.64 17.88
CA ASP A 76 7.44 1.32 19.14
C ASP A 76 7.70 2.84 18.99
N TYR A 77 6.63 3.60 18.81
CA TYR A 77 6.69 5.06 18.69
C TYR A 77 6.90 5.70 20.06
N LYS A 78 8.15 6.04 20.36
CA LYS A 78 8.54 6.69 21.62
C LYS A 78 7.87 8.06 21.75
N ASN A 79 7.61 8.47 22.99
CA ASN A 79 7.24 9.85 23.28
C ASN A 79 8.44 10.78 23.07
N VAL A 80 8.37 11.63 22.05
CA VAL A 80 9.41 12.57 21.63
C VAL A 80 9.10 14.04 21.99
N THR A 81 8.10 14.31 22.84
CA THR A 81 7.66 15.70 23.12
C THR A 81 8.77 16.61 23.65
N ASN A 82 9.76 16.08 24.37
CA ASN A 82 10.84 16.87 24.99
C ASN A 82 12.22 16.61 24.35
N THR A 83 12.26 16.08 23.13
CA THR A 83 13.51 15.81 22.39
C THR A 83 13.84 16.93 21.41
N GLN A 84 14.97 16.84 20.71
CA GLN A 84 15.36 17.84 19.71
C GLN A 84 14.28 18.03 18.64
N GLU A 85 13.89 19.28 18.40
CA GLU A 85 12.89 19.65 17.40
C GLU A 85 13.46 19.64 15.98
N VAL A 86 12.64 19.20 15.03
CA VAL A 86 12.94 19.24 13.59
C VAL A 86 11.73 19.79 12.86
N ILE A 87 11.88 20.92 12.17
CA ILE A 87 10.80 21.55 11.41
C ILE A 87 10.62 20.82 10.08
N VAL A 88 9.39 20.41 9.80
CA VAL A 88 9.00 19.82 8.52
C VAL A 88 7.96 20.74 7.87
N ILE A 89 8.28 21.24 6.67
CA ILE A 89 7.40 22.16 5.92
C ILE A 89 6.62 21.35 4.87
N GLY A 90 5.30 21.34 5.01
CA GLY A 90 4.34 20.67 4.15
C GLY A 90 3.84 19.36 4.76
N ALA A 91 2.52 19.22 4.90
CA ALA A 91 1.87 18.01 5.42
C ALA A 91 1.38 17.07 4.29
N GLY A 92 2.12 17.00 3.19
CA GLY A 92 1.92 16.00 2.14
C GLY A 92 2.53 14.63 2.50
N PRO A 93 2.44 13.61 1.63
CA PRO A 93 2.96 12.26 1.90
C PRO A 93 4.44 12.26 2.31
N ALA A 94 5.27 13.06 1.63
CA ALA A 94 6.69 13.18 1.95
C ALA A 94 6.93 13.78 3.35
N GLY A 95 6.22 14.85 3.72
CA GLY A 95 6.37 15.49 5.03
C GLY A 95 5.81 14.64 6.17
N LEU A 96 4.67 13.99 5.96
CA LEU A 96 4.09 13.04 6.92
C LEU A 96 5.01 11.84 7.15
N PHE A 97 5.60 11.28 6.10
CA PHE A 97 6.54 10.17 6.23
C PHE A 97 7.87 10.62 6.86
N ALA A 98 8.35 11.82 6.55
CA ALA A 98 9.51 12.40 7.23
C ALA A 98 9.25 12.58 8.73
N ALA A 99 8.07 13.10 9.12
CA ALA A 99 7.68 13.24 10.53
C ALA A 99 7.63 11.88 11.24
N LEU A 100 7.08 10.85 10.59
CA LEU A 100 7.07 9.48 11.11
C LEU A 100 8.49 8.94 11.36
N GLN A 101 9.38 9.10 10.38
CA GLN A 101 10.78 8.70 10.49
C GLN A 101 11.53 9.46 11.59
N LEU A 102 11.25 10.75 11.76
CA LEU A 102 11.84 11.54 12.86
C LEU A 102 11.43 11.00 14.23
N ILE A 103 10.17 10.60 14.41
CA ILE A 103 9.69 9.97 15.65
C ILE A 103 10.41 8.64 15.91
N GLU A 104 10.57 7.79 14.88
CA GLU A 104 11.31 6.53 14.97
C GLU A 104 12.79 6.73 15.36
N LEU A 105 13.38 7.86 14.97
CA LEU A 105 14.74 8.27 15.33
C LEU A 105 14.83 8.98 16.69
N GLY A 106 13.71 9.19 17.39
CA GLY A 106 13.66 9.86 18.69
C GLY A 106 13.77 11.39 18.63
N LEU A 107 13.36 11.99 17.51
CA LEU A 107 13.32 13.43 17.28
C LEU A 107 11.87 13.94 17.31
N CYS A 108 11.67 15.21 17.67
CA CYS A 108 10.34 15.82 17.74
C CYS A 108 10.01 16.55 16.43
N PRO A 109 9.19 16.01 15.52
CA PRO A 109 8.82 16.73 14.32
C PRO A 109 7.82 17.86 14.62
N VAL A 110 8.09 19.06 14.12
CA VAL A 110 7.14 20.18 14.08
C VAL A 110 6.67 20.36 12.65
N LEU A 111 5.47 19.85 12.35
CA LEU A 111 4.91 19.86 11.01
C LEU A 111 4.12 21.15 10.77
N ILE A 112 4.49 21.90 9.74
CA ILE A 112 3.82 23.15 9.35
C ILE A 112 3.24 23.00 7.96
N GLU A 113 1.94 23.25 7.83
CA GLU A 113 1.22 23.24 6.56
C GLU A 113 0.53 24.58 6.35
N ARG A 114 0.64 25.13 5.13
CA ARG A 114 0.02 26.41 4.78
C ARG A 114 -1.50 26.29 4.66
N GLY A 115 -1.98 25.16 4.16
CA GLY A 115 -3.40 24.93 3.96
C GLY A 115 -4.12 24.38 5.18
N LYS A 116 -5.42 24.15 5.01
CA LYS A 116 -6.30 23.72 6.10
C LYS A 116 -6.19 22.23 6.39
N ASP A 117 -6.74 21.83 7.53
CA ASP A 117 -7.01 20.43 7.85
C ASP A 117 -7.95 19.81 6.81
N VAL A 118 -7.92 18.49 6.67
CA VAL A 118 -8.63 17.75 5.62
C VAL A 118 -10.15 17.99 5.64
N ARG A 119 -10.75 18.21 6.82
CA ARG A 119 -12.18 18.51 6.93
C ARG A 119 -12.46 19.94 6.50
N GLY A 120 -11.59 20.88 6.85
CA GLY A 120 -11.59 22.26 6.36
C GLY A 120 -11.54 22.32 4.83
N ARG A 121 -10.54 21.64 4.23
CA ARG A 121 -10.31 21.58 2.77
C ARG A 121 -11.54 21.14 1.99
N ARG A 122 -12.33 20.20 2.52
CA ARG A 122 -13.54 19.69 1.84
C ARG A 122 -14.53 20.82 1.47
N ARG A 123 -14.64 21.86 2.30
CA ARG A 123 -15.53 23.00 2.01
C ARG A 123 -14.97 23.87 0.89
N ASP A 124 -13.68 24.15 0.92
CA ASP A 124 -13.04 24.98 -0.09
C ASP A 124 -13.02 24.29 -1.46
N LEU A 125 -12.75 22.99 -1.51
CA LEU A 125 -12.86 22.21 -2.74
C LEU A 125 -14.28 22.20 -3.32
N LYS A 126 -15.30 22.18 -2.46
CA LYS A 126 -16.69 22.30 -2.92
C LYS A 126 -16.94 23.67 -3.57
N ALA A 127 -16.41 24.74 -3.00
CA ALA A 127 -16.52 26.09 -3.57
C ALA A 127 -15.79 26.20 -4.92
N ILE A 128 -14.63 25.57 -5.07
CA ILE A 128 -13.92 25.49 -6.37
C ILE A 128 -14.83 24.84 -7.43
N ASN A 129 -15.45 23.70 -7.11
CA ASN A 129 -16.24 22.94 -8.07
C ASN A 129 -17.60 23.56 -8.40
N ARG A 130 -18.25 24.23 -7.44
CA ARG A 130 -19.61 24.75 -7.61
C ARG A 130 -19.65 26.24 -7.94
N ASP A 131 -18.80 27.00 -7.28
CA ASP A 131 -18.86 28.46 -7.26
C ASP A 131 -17.67 29.08 -8.01
N HIS A 132 -16.74 28.24 -8.51
CA HIS A 132 -15.50 28.63 -9.19
C HIS A 132 -14.61 29.58 -8.38
N VAL A 133 -14.73 29.54 -7.05
CA VAL A 133 -13.91 30.32 -6.12
C VAL A 133 -12.74 29.47 -5.65
N VAL A 134 -11.52 29.96 -5.85
CA VAL A 134 -10.29 29.30 -5.42
C VAL A 134 -9.70 30.03 -4.22
N ASP A 135 -9.58 29.33 -3.10
CA ASP A 135 -8.74 29.74 -1.97
C ASP A 135 -7.29 29.41 -2.31
N GLU A 136 -6.41 30.41 -2.30
CA GLU A 136 -5.01 30.26 -2.71
C GLU A 136 -4.22 29.34 -1.77
N ASP A 137 -4.62 29.24 -0.51
CA ASP A 137 -3.97 28.42 0.52
C ASP A 137 -4.70 27.11 0.81
N SER A 138 -5.94 26.94 0.36
CA SER A 138 -6.72 25.72 0.58
C SER A 138 -7.39 25.22 -0.71
N ASN A 139 -6.69 24.36 -1.44
CA ASN A 139 -7.11 23.85 -2.74
C ASN A 139 -6.58 22.43 -2.99
N TYR A 140 -6.64 21.94 -4.23
CA TYR A 140 -6.17 20.59 -4.56
C TYR A 140 -4.68 20.36 -4.23
N CYS A 141 -3.86 21.41 -4.26
CA CYS A 141 -2.42 21.30 -4.01
C CYS A 141 -2.06 21.45 -2.53
N PHE A 142 -2.76 22.32 -1.80
CA PHE A 142 -2.36 22.77 -0.45
C PHE A 142 -3.34 22.35 0.66
N GLY A 143 -2.78 22.04 1.84
CA GLY A 143 -3.47 21.55 3.03
C GLY A 143 -3.11 20.11 3.41
N GLU A 144 -3.71 19.62 4.50
CA GLU A 144 -3.38 18.31 5.10
C GLU A 144 -3.48 17.15 4.07
N GLY A 145 -2.41 16.35 3.99
CA GLY A 145 -2.20 15.27 3.03
C GLY A 145 -1.77 15.74 1.63
N GLY A 146 -1.61 17.05 1.43
CA GLY A 146 -1.10 17.66 0.19
C GLY A 146 -1.95 17.33 -1.04
N ALA A 147 -1.30 17.16 -2.19
CA ALA A 147 -1.93 16.80 -3.45
C ALA A 147 -2.44 15.34 -3.50
N GLY A 148 -1.97 14.47 -2.60
CA GLY A 148 -2.36 13.07 -2.57
C GLY A 148 -3.79 12.85 -2.07
N THR A 149 -4.27 13.71 -1.16
CA THR A 149 -5.55 13.53 -0.44
C THR A 149 -6.77 13.36 -1.35
N TYR A 150 -6.83 14.11 -2.44
CA TYR A 150 -7.95 14.11 -3.38
C TYR A 150 -7.52 13.57 -4.76
N SER A 151 -6.69 12.54 -4.73
CA SER A 151 -6.26 11.77 -5.90
C SER A 151 -6.91 10.38 -5.89
N ASP A 152 -6.68 9.61 -6.96
CA ASP A 152 -7.05 8.18 -7.03
C ASP A 152 -6.14 7.29 -6.15
N GLY A 153 -5.17 7.87 -5.44
CA GLY A 153 -4.32 7.14 -4.49
C GLY A 153 -3.40 6.09 -5.12
N LYS A 154 -3.11 6.22 -6.42
CA LYS A 154 -2.23 5.28 -7.14
C LYS A 154 -0.81 5.38 -6.60
N LEU A 155 -0.24 4.23 -6.28
CA LEU A 155 1.18 4.07 -5.97
C LEU A 155 1.86 3.49 -7.21
N TYR A 156 2.78 4.28 -7.80
CA TYR A 156 3.54 3.91 -9.00
C TYR A 156 4.84 3.17 -8.65
#